data_AF-A0AAD5VLG8-F1
#
_entry.id   AF-A0AAD5VLG8-F1
#
_cell.length_a   1.000
_cell.length_b   1.000
_cell.length_c   1.000
_cell.angle_alpha   90.00
_cell.angle_beta   90.00
_cell.angle_gamma   90.00
#
_symmetry.space_group_name_H-M   'P 1'
#
loop_
_entity.id
_entity.type
_entity.pdbx_description
1 polymer ?
#
loop_
_entity_poly.entity_id
_entity_poly.type
_entity_poly.pdbx_seq_one_letter_code
_entity_poly.pdbx_strand_id
1 'polypeptide(L)'
;MALRELNSFRETTRVLPNEILSSILDIAIYDDQEEGNPELRWSSRSYTSPVLQVLGAVCFRWRNVAWATPKLWTKIEINFRNPSVQRQARLLKLYLERSGILPLTLYLTYEPEVVYENVHDVLVDESVDDLLKENLGRVRELLLEYHPSLSLWLHQWQELVSL
;
A
#
# COMPACT_ATOMS: atom_id res chain seq x y z
N MET A 1 -0.63 -12.84 -35.52
CA MET A 1 0.10 -13.75 -34.61
C MET A 1 -0.08 -13.31 -33.14
N ALA A 2 0.12 -12.03 -32.79
CA ALA A 2 -0.04 -11.48 -31.44
C ALA A 2 -1.42 -11.68 -30.74
N LEU A 3 -2.53 -11.69 -31.48
CA LEU A 3 -3.87 -11.92 -30.91
C LEU A 3 -4.09 -13.36 -30.42
N ARG A 4 -3.41 -14.35 -31.01
CA ARG A 4 -3.51 -15.76 -30.57
C ARG A 4 -2.74 -15.99 -29.28
N GLU A 5 -1.60 -15.34 -29.11
CA GLU A 5 -0.81 -15.39 -27.87
C GLU A 5 -1.52 -14.64 -26.73
N LEU A 6 -2.06 -13.45 -26.99
CA LEU A 6 -2.89 -12.74 -26.00
C LEU A 6 -4.14 -13.54 -25.59
N ASN A 7 -4.76 -14.24 -26.54
CA ASN A 7 -5.88 -15.13 -26.23
C ASN A 7 -5.43 -16.39 -25.47
N SER A 8 -4.25 -16.97 -25.74
CA SER A 8 -3.78 -18.16 -25.02
C SER A 8 -3.44 -17.86 -23.55
N PHE A 9 -2.86 -16.69 -23.25
CA PHE A 9 -2.65 -16.23 -21.87
C PHE A 9 -3.96 -15.91 -21.14
N ARG A 10 -4.95 -15.37 -21.86
CA ARG A 10 -6.31 -15.15 -21.32
C ARG A 10 -7.06 -16.45 -21.07
N GLU A 11 -6.76 -17.52 -21.80
CA GLU A 11 -7.36 -18.84 -21.60
C GLU A 11 -6.77 -19.57 -20.39
N THR A 12 -5.44 -19.61 -20.22
CA THR A 12 -4.81 -20.30 -19.09
C THR A 12 -5.21 -19.69 -17.74
N THR A 13 -5.24 -18.36 -17.64
CA THR A 13 -5.66 -17.67 -16.41
C THR A 13 -7.15 -17.82 -16.10
N ARG A 14 -7.98 -18.21 -17.08
CA ARG A 14 -9.41 -18.50 -16.89
C ARG A 14 -9.69 -19.86 -16.28
N VAL A 15 -8.76 -20.81 -16.36
CA VAL A 15 -8.96 -22.19 -15.88
C VAL A 15 -8.42 -22.40 -14.46
N LEU A 16 -7.52 -21.53 -13.99
CA LEU A 16 -6.99 -21.60 -12.62
C LEU A 16 -8.13 -21.47 -11.60
N PRO A 17 -8.11 -22.18 -10.46
CA PRO A 17 -8.96 -21.87 -9.31
C PRO A 17 -8.66 -20.47 -8.75
N ASN A 18 -9.59 -19.89 -7.98
CA ASN A 18 -9.40 -18.55 -7.44
C ASN A 18 -8.27 -18.50 -6.40
N GLU A 19 -8.00 -19.61 -5.71
CA GLU A 19 -6.94 -19.79 -4.72
C GLU A 19 -5.55 -19.75 -5.36
N ILE A 20 -5.41 -20.38 -6.52
CA ILE A 20 -4.16 -20.35 -7.28
C ILE A 20 -3.94 -18.96 -7.87
N LEU A 21 -5.02 -18.37 -8.41
CA LEU A 21 -4.93 -17.01 -8.92
C LEU A 21 -4.57 -16.03 -7.80
N SER A 22 -5.21 -16.07 -6.64
CA SER A 22 -4.87 -15.20 -5.52
C SER A 22 -3.43 -15.40 -5.03
N SER A 23 -2.92 -16.65 -5.03
CA SER A 23 -1.51 -16.93 -4.70
C SER A 23 -0.54 -16.31 -5.69
N ILE A 24 -0.86 -16.34 -7.00
CA ILE A 24 -0.07 -15.66 -8.04
C ILE A 24 -0.09 -14.14 -7.83
N LEU A 25 -1.26 -13.57 -7.53
CA LEU A 25 -1.37 -12.13 -7.24
C LEU A 25 -0.56 -11.76 -6.00
N ASP A 26 -0.58 -12.60 -4.96
CA ASP A 26 0.19 -12.40 -3.73
C ASP A 26 1.70 -12.35 -4.07
N ILE A 27 2.21 -13.35 -4.78
CA ILE A 27 3.62 -13.41 -5.22
C ILE A 27 4.00 -12.18 -6.06
N ALA A 28 3.17 -11.79 -7.04
CA ALA A 28 3.44 -10.65 -7.89
C ALA A 28 3.53 -9.32 -7.11
N ILE A 29 2.82 -9.21 -5.98
CA ILE A 29 2.90 -8.05 -5.08
C ILE A 29 4.20 -8.07 -4.27
N TYR A 30 4.69 -9.23 -3.86
CA TYR A 30 5.96 -9.36 -3.11
C TYR A 30 7.20 -9.14 -4.00
N ASP A 31 7.18 -9.60 -5.25
CA ASP A 31 8.32 -9.51 -6.17
C ASP A 31 8.68 -8.06 -6.54
N ASP A 32 7.67 -7.21 -6.76
CA ASP A 32 7.82 -5.76 -6.99
C ASP A 32 8.45 -5.02 -5.79
N GLN A 33 8.54 -5.67 -4.63
CA GLN A 33 8.97 -5.06 -3.37
C GLN A 33 10.41 -5.43 -2.96
N GLU A 34 11.06 -6.41 -3.60
CA GLU A 34 12.41 -6.88 -3.20
C GLU A 34 13.53 -6.61 -4.23
N GLU A 35 13.25 -6.47 -5.54
CA GLU A 35 14.33 -6.45 -6.55
C GLU A 35 14.92 -5.06 -6.94
N GLY A 36 14.52 -3.96 -6.30
CA GLY A 36 14.95 -2.61 -6.70
C GLY A 36 16.13 -2.04 -5.91
N ASN A 37 17.15 -1.48 -6.59
CA ASN A 37 18.13 -0.57 -5.97
C ASN A 37 17.38 0.51 -5.17
N PRO A 38 17.60 0.64 -3.84
CA PRO A 38 16.88 1.59 -3.00
C PRO A 38 16.97 3.05 -3.50
N GLU A 39 18.05 3.45 -4.15
CA GLU A 39 18.18 4.80 -4.76
C GLU A 39 17.32 4.98 -6.03
N LEU A 40 17.03 3.90 -6.76
CA LEU A 40 16.12 3.92 -7.93
C LEU A 40 14.65 3.75 -7.52
N ARG A 41 14.38 3.15 -6.36
CA ARG A 41 13.03 3.14 -5.74
C ARG A 41 12.56 4.55 -5.42
N TRP A 42 13.48 5.44 -5.04
CA TRP A 42 13.19 6.83 -4.71
C TRP A 42 12.79 7.68 -5.93
N SER A 43 13.50 7.52 -7.05
CA SER A 43 13.40 8.36 -8.24
C SER A 43 12.27 7.96 -9.21
N SER A 44 11.74 6.74 -9.07
CA SER A 44 10.73 6.21 -10.00
C SER A 44 9.32 6.41 -9.45
N ARG A 45 8.68 7.54 -9.81
CA ARG A 45 7.22 7.76 -9.86
C ARG A 45 6.32 6.89 -8.94
N SER A 46 5.92 7.44 -7.79
CA SER A 46 4.66 7.14 -7.08
C SER A 46 4.34 5.65 -6.84
N TYR A 47 5.19 4.93 -6.09
CA TYR A 47 4.85 3.59 -5.62
C TYR A 47 3.84 3.66 -4.48
N THR A 48 2.58 3.66 -4.87
CA THR A 48 1.54 3.05 -4.07
C THR A 48 1.19 1.75 -4.79
N SER A 49 1.52 0.58 -4.23
CA SER A 49 1.52 -0.75 -4.89
C SER A 49 0.78 -0.74 -6.25
N PRO A 50 1.51 -0.41 -7.34
CA PRO A 50 0.95 -0.34 -8.69
C PRO A 50 0.39 -1.69 -9.10
N VAL A 51 0.90 -2.75 -8.48
CA VAL A 51 0.58 -4.14 -8.75
C VAL A 51 -0.92 -4.39 -8.63
N LEU A 52 -1.62 -4.01 -7.57
CA LEU A 52 -3.07 -4.26 -7.49
C LEU A 52 -3.89 -3.51 -8.55
N GLN A 53 -3.47 -2.29 -8.92
CA GLN A 53 -4.13 -1.52 -9.98
C GLN A 53 -3.86 -2.11 -11.37
N VAL A 54 -2.61 -2.53 -11.63
CA VAL A 54 -2.18 -3.20 -12.86
C VAL A 54 -2.87 -4.57 -13.00
N LEU A 55 -2.88 -5.37 -11.94
CA LEU A 55 -3.55 -6.67 -11.88
C LEU A 55 -5.07 -6.53 -12.10
N GLY A 56 -5.67 -5.50 -11.50
CA GLY A 56 -7.08 -5.15 -11.73
C GLY A 56 -7.38 -4.69 -13.17
N ALA A 57 -6.38 -4.24 -13.93
CA ALA A 57 -6.53 -3.85 -15.33
C ALA A 57 -6.40 -5.02 -16.33
N VAL A 58 -5.84 -6.17 -15.91
CA VAL A 58 -5.62 -7.34 -16.79
C VAL A 58 -6.93 -7.90 -17.34
N CYS A 59 -7.86 -8.29 -16.45
CA CYS A 59 -9.19 -8.73 -16.83
C CYS A 59 -10.19 -8.61 -15.66
N PHE A 60 -11.49 -8.70 -15.97
CA PHE A 60 -12.56 -8.68 -14.97
C PHE A 60 -12.38 -9.73 -13.88
N ARG A 61 -11.92 -10.93 -14.24
CA ARG A 61 -11.73 -12.04 -13.28
C ARG A 61 -10.63 -11.73 -12.26
N TRP A 62 -9.48 -11.22 -12.72
CA TRP A 62 -8.36 -10.86 -11.85
C TRP A 62 -8.75 -9.75 -10.89
N ARG A 63 -9.47 -8.74 -11.39
CA ARG A 63 -10.04 -7.68 -10.55
C ARG A 63 -10.95 -8.24 -9.47
N ASN A 64 -11.87 -9.14 -9.82
CA ASN A 64 -12.80 -9.73 -8.85
C ASN A 64 -12.07 -10.55 -7.79
N VAL A 65 -11.08 -11.37 -8.18
CA VAL A 65 -10.28 -12.14 -7.23
C VAL A 65 -9.46 -11.23 -6.32
N ALA A 66 -8.82 -10.20 -6.89
CA ALA A 66 -8.11 -9.20 -6.11
C ALA A 66 -9.03 -8.51 -5.08
N TRP A 67 -10.22 -8.09 -5.51
CA TRP A 67 -11.23 -7.46 -4.66
C TRP A 67 -11.80 -8.38 -3.58
N ALA A 68 -11.92 -9.67 -3.87
CA ALA A 68 -12.48 -10.67 -2.97
C ALA A 68 -11.44 -11.32 -2.03
N THR A 69 -10.17 -10.94 -2.13
CA THR A 69 -9.09 -11.52 -1.33
C THR A 69 -8.49 -10.45 -0.40
N PRO A 70 -9.01 -10.29 0.84
CA PRO A 70 -8.55 -9.26 1.77
C PRO A 70 -7.04 -9.30 2.06
N LYS A 71 -6.43 -10.49 2.05
CA LYS A 71 -4.97 -10.67 2.29
C LYS A 71 -4.11 -9.86 1.32
N LEU A 72 -4.56 -9.65 0.08
CA LEU A 72 -3.78 -8.89 -0.90
C LEU A 72 -3.68 -7.39 -0.55
N TRP A 73 -4.50 -6.90 0.38
CA TRP A 73 -4.59 -5.50 0.78
C TRP A 73 -3.92 -5.22 2.14
N THR A 74 -3.26 -6.21 2.75
CA THR A 74 -2.70 -6.08 4.11
C THR A 74 -1.30 -5.46 4.16
N LYS A 75 -0.56 -5.51 3.04
CA LYS A 75 0.74 -4.84 2.90
C LYS A 75 0.54 -3.52 2.16
N ILE A 76 0.82 -2.41 2.85
CA ILE A 76 0.55 -1.06 2.35
C ILE A 76 1.87 -0.29 2.34
N GLU A 77 2.29 0.15 1.16
CA GLU A 77 3.44 1.05 0.98
C GLU A 77 2.94 2.36 0.38
N ILE A 78 3.22 3.47 1.07
CA ILE A 78 2.85 4.82 0.64
C ILE A 78 4.04 5.75 0.82
N ASN A 79 4.47 6.37 -0.29
CA ASN A 79 5.40 7.48 -0.27
C ASN A 79 4.61 8.80 -0.29
N PHE A 80 4.59 9.50 0.85
CA PHE A 80 3.88 10.76 1.01
C PHE A 80 4.62 11.91 0.32
N ARG A 81 3.94 12.55 -0.64
CA ARG A 81 4.48 13.65 -1.44
C ARG A 81 3.45 14.77 -1.54
N ASN A 82 3.84 16.01 -1.32
CA ASN A 82 3.00 17.17 -1.58
C ASN A 82 2.97 17.43 -3.11
N PRO A 83 1.83 17.76 -3.76
CA PRO A 83 0.46 17.95 -3.23
C PRO A 83 -0.44 16.69 -3.35
N SER A 84 0.16 15.49 -3.34
CA SER A 84 -0.57 14.23 -3.55
C SER A 84 -1.15 13.61 -2.28
N VAL A 85 -0.99 14.25 -1.11
CA VAL A 85 -1.37 13.69 0.20
C VAL A 85 -2.83 13.27 0.25
N GLN A 86 -3.76 14.07 -0.27
CA GLN A 86 -5.19 13.70 -0.25
C GLN A 86 -5.50 12.50 -1.15
N ARG A 87 -4.75 12.30 -2.25
CA ARG A 87 -4.88 11.10 -3.08
C ARG A 87 -4.33 9.88 -2.32
N GLN A 88 -3.21 10.04 -1.62
CA GLN A 88 -2.58 8.99 -0.85
C GLN A 88 -3.44 8.59 0.35
N ALA A 89 -4.08 9.53 1.04
CA ALA A 89 -5.05 9.28 2.10
C ALA A 89 -6.26 8.47 1.61
N ARG A 90 -6.84 8.85 0.46
CA ARG A 90 -7.94 8.07 -0.16
C ARG A 90 -7.52 6.65 -0.50
N LEU A 91 -6.27 6.47 -0.92
CA LEU A 91 -5.75 5.16 -1.24
C LEU A 91 -5.50 4.33 0.02
N LEU A 92 -4.88 4.91 1.05
CA LEU A 92 -4.73 4.29 2.36
C LEU A 92 -6.09 3.79 2.86
N LYS A 93 -7.11 4.64 2.82
CA LYS A 93 -8.48 4.28 3.18
C LYS A 93 -8.99 3.07 2.39
N LEU A 94 -8.79 3.04 1.08
CA LEU A 94 -9.20 1.90 0.25
C LEU A 94 -8.52 0.59 0.69
N TYR A 95 -7.22 0.61 0.97
CA TYR A 95 -6.51 -0.58 1.44
C TYR A 95 -6.99 -1.02 2.83
N LEU A 96 -7.23 -0.07 3.74
CA LEU A 96 -7.77 -0.33 5.07
C LEU A 96 -9.16 -0.96 4.98
N GLU A 97 -10.07 -0.43 4.17
CA GLU A 97 -11.40 -0.99 3.97
C GLU A 97 -11.35 -2.41 3.39
N ARG A 98 -10.45 -2.66 2.44
CA ARG A 98 -10.37 -3.94 1.71
C ARG A 98 -9.65 -5.05 2.45
N SER A 99 -8.72 -4.70 3.34
CA SER A 99 -8.06 -5.65 4.24
C SER A 99 -8.97 -6.16 5.37
N GLY A 100 -10.12 -5.50 5.59
CA GLY A 100 -11.12 -5.93 6.57
C GLY A 100 -10.59 -5.86 8.00
N ILE A 101 -10.51 -7.00 8.69
CA ILE A 101 -9.97 -7.11 10.06
C ILE A 101 -8.59 -7.74 10.10
N LEU A 102 -8.00 -8.02 8.92
CA LEU A 102 -6.73 -8.71 8.87
C LEU A 102 -5.59 -7.81 9.39
N PRO A 103 -4.55 -8.42 9.97
CA PRO A 103 -3.38 -7.69 10.41
C PRO A 103 -2.69 -6.94 9.27
N LEU A 104 -2.17 -5.76 9.55
CA LEU A 104 -1.57 -4.85 8.58
C LEU A 104 -0.06 -4.73 8.75
N THR A 105 0.61 -4.56 7.62
CA THR A 105 2.00 -4.13 7.53
C THR A 105 2.03 -2.82 6.74
N LEU A 106 2.53 -1.76 7.37
CA LEU A 106 2.55 -0.40 6.85
C LEU A 106 3.99 0.07 6.65
N TYR A 107 4.32 0.52 5.44
CA TYR A 107 5.58 1.17 5.08
C TYR A 107 5.27 2.58 4.59
N LEU A 108 5.53 3.59 5.43
CA LEU A 108 5.22 4.98 5.12
C LEU A 108 6.53 5.78 4.98
N THR A 109 6.75 6.37 3.81
CA THR A 109 7.97 7.13 3.50
C THR A 109 7.62 8.59 3.18
N TYR A 110 8.55 9.51 3.46
CA TYR A 110 8.32 10.95 3.37
C TYR A 110 9.41 11.61 2.52
N GLU A 111 9.04 12.47 1.57
CA GLU A 111 10.02 13.16 0.73
C GLU A 111 10.72 14.29 1.54
N PRO A 112 12.06 14.23 1.74
CA PRO A 112 12.78 15.09 2.66
C PRO A 112 12.95 16.53 2.15
N GLU A 113 12.61 16.79 0.88
CA GLU A 113 12.79 18.09 0.23
C GLU A 113 11.60 19.05 0.43
N VAL A 114 10.53 18.61 1.10
CA VAL A 114 9.40 19.48 1.44
C VAL A 114 9.58 19.96 2.87
N VAL A 115 9.95 21.23 3.05
CA VAL A 115 9.90 21.90 4.36
C VAL A 115 8.44 21.95 4.78
N TYR A 116 8.02 21.01 5.62
CA TYR A 116 6.69 21.05 6.19
C TYR A 116 6.67 22.14 7.26
N GLU A 117 6.27 23.36 6.91
CA GLU A 117 6.36 24.55 7.77
C GLU A 117 5.50 24.49 9.06
N ASN A 118 4.78 23.39 9.35
CA ASN A 118 3.89 23.25 10.51
C ASN A 118 3.83 21.83 11.15
N VAL A 119 4.93 21.06 11.20
CA VAL A 119 4.91 19.66 11.74
C VAL A 119 5.28 19.59 13.21
N HIS A 120 4.34 20.01 14.06
CA HIS A 120 4.47 19.76 15.49
C HIS A 120 3.41 18.82 16.06
N ASP A 121 2.23 18.68 15.43
CA ASP A 121 1.14 17.84 15.98
C ASP A 121 0.54 16.79 15.02
N VAL A 122 0.96 16.74 13.75
CA VAL A 122 0.38 15.85 12.72
C VAL A 122 1.49 15.02 12.07
N LEU A 123 1.31 13.70 11.95
CA LEU A 123 2.28 12.77 11.34
C LEU A 123 2.37 12.98 9.82
N VAL A 124 1.24 13.16 9.14
CA VAL A 124 1.23 13.40 7.68
C VAL A 124 0.24 14.49 7.29
N ASP A 125 -1.01 14.28 7.69
CA ASP A 125 -2.20 15.09 7.43
C ASP A 125 -3.29 14.50 8.33
N GLU A 126 -4.19 15.35 8.84
CA GLU A 126 -5.25 14.91 9.75
C GLU A 126 -6.03 13.70 9.21
N SER A 127 -6.29 13.66 7.89
CA SER A 127 -7.00 12.54 7.26
C SER A 127 -6.22 11.22 7.22
N VAL A 128 -4.89 11.27 7.21
CA VAL A 128 -4.04 10.07 7.26
C VAL A 128 -3.90 9.61 8.70
N ASP A 129 -3.68 10.54 9.62
CA ASP A 129 -3.50 10.28 11.03
C ASP A 129 -4.74 9.61 11.64
N ASP A 130 -5.93 10.09 11.31
CA ASP A 130 -7.19 9.49 11.76
C ASP A 130 -7.37 8.07 11.23
N LEU A 131 -7.07 7.85 9.95
CA LEU A 131 -7.11 6.51 9.36
C LEU A 131 -6.14 5.55 10.05
N LEU A 132 -4.94 6.02 10.40
CA LEU A 132 -3.98 5.22 11.15
C LEU A 132 -4.53 4.90 12.54
N LYS A 133 -4.94 5.92 13.32
CA LYS A 133 -5.49 5.77 14.68
C LYS A 133 -6.63 4.76 14.74
N GLU A 134 -7.60 4.85 13.83
CA GLU A 134 -8.74 3.93 13.75
C GLU A 134 -8.33 2.47 13.48
N ASN A 135 -7.17 2.25 12.87
CA ASN A 135 -6.72 0.93 12.42
C ASN A 135 -5.49 0.41 13.18
N LEU A 136 -4.94 1.18 14.13
CA LEU A 136 -3.72 0.84 14.87
C LEU A 136 -3.81 -0.53 15.57
N GLY A 137 -4.97 -0.88 16.11
CA GLY A 137 -5.17 -2.15 16.84
C GLY A 137 -4.93 -3.42 15.99
N ARG A 138 -4.85 -3.29 14.66
CA ARG A 138 -4.51 -4.39 13.74
C ARG A 138 -3.20 -4.20 13.00
N VAL A 139 -2.46 -3.12 13.24
CA VAL A 139 -1.12 -2.92 12.64
C VAL A 139 -0.11 -3.77 13.40
N ARG A 140 0.58 -4.68 12.71
CA ARG A 140 1.64 -5.54 13.28
C ARG A 140 3.03 -5.00 13.03
N GLU A 141 3.20 -4.27 11.94
CA GLU A 141 4.47 -3.71 11.53
C GLU A 141 4.19 -2.32 10.94
N LEU A 142 4.87 -1.32 11.48
CA LEU A 142 4.82 0.06 11.03
C LEU A 142 6.26 0.54 10.87
N LEU A 143 6.68 0.76 9.63
CA LEU A 143 7.93 1.41 9.31
C LEU A 143 7.66 2.83 8.81
N LEU A 144 8.38 3.79 9.39
CA LEU A 144 8.33 5.20 9.04
C LEU A 144 9.74 5.62 8.62
N GLU A 145 9.94 6.05 7.37
CA GLU A 145 11.25 6.49 6.87
C GLU A 145 11.24 7.97 6.49
N TYR A 146 12.29 8.70 6.87
CA TYR A 146 12.49 10.13 6.54
C TYR A 146 11.43 11.10 7.11
N HIS A 147 10.62 10.67 8.09
CA HIS A 147 9.65 11.57 8.71
C HIS A 147 10.35 12.64 9.56
N PRO A 148 10.06 13.94 9.33
CA PRO A 148 10.84 15.06 9.86
C PRO A 148 10.76 15.21 11.39
N SER A 149 9.71 14.69 12.04
CA SER A 149 9.44 14.84 13.47
C SER A 149 9.19 13.51 14.20
N LEU A 150 9.88 12.43 13.80
CA LEU A 150 9.66 11.06 14.32
C LEU A 150 9.71 10.96 15.84
N SER A 151 10.67 11.65 16.46
CA SER A 151 10.88 11.61 17.91
C SER A 151 9.70 12.17 18.70
N LEU A 152 9.12 13.29 18.26
CA LEU A 152 7.95 13.92 18.89
C LEU A 152 6.71 13.04 18.78
N TRP A 153 6.46 12.49 17.59
CA TRP A 153 5.30 11.64 17.37
C TRP A 153 5.38 10.30 18.14
N LEU A 154 6.56 9.69 18.22
CA LEU A 154 6.75 8.44 18.97
C LEU A 154 6.43 8.59 20.47
N HIS A 155 6.70 9.76 21.06
CA HIS A 155 6.31 10.04 22.44
C HIS A 155 4.79 10.04 22.63
N GLN A 156 4.05 10.69 21.72
CA GLN A 156 2.58 10.66 21.71
C GLN A 156 2.04 9.24 21.44
N TRP A 157 2.73 8.48 20.59
CA TRP A 157 2.35 7.12 20.22
C TRP A 157 2.47 6.12 21.37
N GLN A 158 3.53 6.24 22.20
CA GLN A 158 3.70 5.39 23.39
C GLN A 158 2.55 5.56 24.39
N GLU A 159 2.01 6.77 24.53
CA GLU A 159 0.87 7.03 25.40
C GLU A 159 -0.42 6.37 24.87
N LEU A 160 -0.66 6.43 23.55
CA LEU A 160 -1.86 5.86 22.91
C LEU A 160 -1.92 4.33 22.92
N VAL A 161 -0.77 3.65 22.87
CA VAL A 161 -0.70 2.17 22.91
C VAL A 161 -0.78 1.62 24.35
N SER A 162 -0.65 2.50 25.35
CA SER A 162 -0.69 2.14 26.78
C SER A 162 -2.07 2.31 27.45
N LEU A 163 -3.10 2.67 26.68
CA LEU A 163 -4.52 2.78 27.08
C LEU A 163 -5.34 1.62 26.53
#